data_AF-A0A0G2FPQ3-F1
#
_entry.id   AF-A0A0G2FPQ3-F1
#
_cell.length_a   1.000
_cell.length_b   1.000
_cell.length_c   1.000
_cell.angle_alpha   90.00
_cell.angle_beta   90.00
_cell.angle_gamma   90.00
#
_symmetry.space_group_name_H-M   'P 1'
#
loop_
_entity.id
_entity.type
_entity.pdbx_description
1 polymer ?
#
loop_
_entity_poly.entity_id
_entity_poly.type
_entity_poly.pdbx_seq_one_letter_code
_entity_poly.pdbx_strand_id
1 'polypeptide(L)'
;MSKARGGATVDQIVKLVEFNARTGHINPGTPLPVRVTVRPDRSFHFEVRTPQTSWLLLNAADAPMGKKGRRKGAARPGHEVAGTVSLKHVYEIAKVKQSELRLSGLSLEGLCKSIIYQARSIGINVVA
;
A
#
# COMPACT_ATOMS: atom_id res chain seq x y z
N MET A 1 25.67 -5.87 -0.94
CA MET A 1 25.08 -5.07 -2.04
C MET A 1 25.24 -5.86 -3.35
N SER A 2 24.33 -6.79 -3.63
CA SER A 2 24.35 -7.52 -4.90
C SER A 2 23.70 -6.66 -5.98
N LYS A 3 24.52 -6.09 -6.87
CA LYS A 3 24.07 -5.42 -8.08
C LYS A 3 23.52 -6.48 -9.03
N ALA A 4 22.20 -6.65 -9.05
CA ALA A 4 21.53 -7.34 -10.15
C ALA A 4 21.71 -6.52 -11.43
N ARG A 5 22.76 -6.82 -12.20
CA ARG A 5 22.93 -6.40 -13.59
C ARG A 5 22.88 -7.65 -14.45
N GLY A 6 21.66 -8.12 -14.74
CA GLY A 6 21.37 -8.93 -15.92
C GLY A 6 20.59 -8.03 -16.87
N GLY A 7 20.98 -8.00 -18.16
CA GLY A 7 20.25 -7.24 -19.17
C GLY A 7 18.77 -7.63 -19.17
N ALA A 8 17.89 -6.65 -19.36
CA ALA A 8 16.46 -6.91 -19.37
C ALA A 8 16.11 -7.80 -20.56
N THR A 9 15.56 -8.99 -20.32
CA THR A 9 15.04 -9.85 -21.40
C THR A 9 13.82 -9.18 -22.04
N VAL A 10 13.50 -9.51 -23.29
CA VAL A 10 12.33 -8.95 -24.01
C VAL A 10 11.05 -9.09 -23.16
N ASP A 11 10.88 -10.23 -22.49
CA ASP A 11 9.76 -10.50 -21.57
C ASP A 11 9.70 -9.55 -20.37
N GLN A 12 10.84 -9.09 -19.86
CA GLN A 12 10.91 -8.13 -18.76
C GLN A 12 10.50 -6.72 -19.22
N ILE A 13 10.86 -6.35 -20.46
CA ILE A 13 10.50 -5.04 -21.05
C ILE A 13 8.99 -4.98 -21.32
N VAL A 14 8.42 -6.01 -21.95
CA VAL A 14 6.97 -6.07 -22.24
C VAL A 14 6.13 -5.95 -20.97
N LYS A 15 6.56 -6.55 -19.87
CA LYS A 15 5.85 -6.48 -18.58
C LYS A 15 6.06 -5.16 -17.84
N LEU A 16 7.17 -4.46 -18.04
CA LEU A 16 7.33 -3.09 -17.55
C LEU A 16 6.32 -2.15 -18.23
N VAL A 17 6.10 -2.34 -19.53
CA VAL A 17 5.08 -1.60 -20.28
C VAL A 17 3.68 -1.92 -19.76
N GLU A 18 3.37 -3.21 -19.52
CA GLU A 18 2.11 -3.64 -18.93
C GLU A 18 1.90 -3.06 -17.52
N PHE A 19 2.94 -3.02 -16.70
CA PHE A 19 2.90 -2.42 -15.37
C PHE A 19 2.57 -0.92 -15.46
N ASN A 20 3.28 -0.18 -16.32
CA ASN A 20 3.05 1.26 -16.51
C ASN A 20 1.63 1.55 -17.02
N ALA A 21 1.12 0.73 -17.94
CA ALA A 21 -0.26 0.85 -18.43
C ALA A 21 -1.28 0.63 -17.31
N ARG A 22 -1.06 -0.38 -16.44
CA ARG A 22 -1.93 -0.67 -15.29
C ARG A 22 -1.86 0.39 -14.21
N THR A 23 -0.72 1.04 -13.99
CA THR A 23 -0.54 2.04 -12.92
C THR A 23 -0.69 3.49 -13.40
N GLY A 24 -0.98 3.73 -14.68
CA GLY A 24 -1.02 5.08 -15.26
C GLY A 24 -2.08 6.01 -14.64
N HIS A 25 -3.12 5.45 -14.01
CA HIS A 25 -4.15 6.21 -13.30
C HIS A 25 -3.82 6.51 -11.83
N ILE A 26 -2.69 6.02 -11.32
CA ILE A 26 -2.29 6.17 -9.92
C ILE A 26 -1.23 7.26 -9.81
N ASN A 27 -1.35 8.12 -8.80
CA ASN A 27 -0.41 9.21 -8.57
C ASN A 27 1.05 8.71 -8.51
N PRO A 28 1.95 9.28 -9.34
CA PRO A 28 3.36 8.94 -9.32
C PRO A 28 3.97 9.08 -7.92
N GLY A 29 4.80 8.11 -7.52
CA GLY A 29 5.42 8.07 -6.19
C GLY A 29 4.59 7.32 -5.13
N THR A 30 3.37 6.88 -5.45
CA THR A 30 2.60 5.99 -4.58
C THR A 30 3.23 4.59 -4.56
N PRO A 31 3.63 4.06 -3.40
CA PRO A 31 4.22 2.73 -3.31
C PRO A 31 3.16 1.64 -3.49
N LEU A 32 3.22 0.93 -4.61
CA LEU A 32 2.33 -0.17 -4.94
C LEU A 32 3.02 -1.53 -4.73
N PRO A 33 2.48 -2.40 -3.85
CA PRO A 33 3.00 -3.75 -3.72
C PRO A 33 2.63 -4.60 -4.95
N VAL A 34 3.58 -5.41 -5.40
CA VAL A 34 3.38 -6.33 -6.53
C VAL A 34 3.70 -7.75 -6.06
N ARG A 35 2.78 -8.68 -6.28
CA ARG A 35 3.05 -10.11 -6.08
C ARG A 35 3.49 -10.70 -7.41
N VAL A 36 4.71 -11.22 -7.46
CA VAL A 36 5.27 -11.89 -8.63
C VAL A 36 5.23 -13.40 -8.40
N THR A 37 4.56 -14.12 -9.28
CA THR A 37 4.53 -15.58 -9.31
C THR A 37 5.42 -16.05 -10.45
N VAL A 38 6.50 -16.76 -10.15
CA VAL A 38 7.41 -17.35 -11.14
C VAL A 38 7.05 -18.82 -11.31
N ARG A 39 6.85 -19.25 -12.56
CA ARG A 39 6.52 -20.61 -12.95
C ARG A 39 7.78 -21.39 -13.35
N PRO A 40 7.75 -22.74 -13.38
CA PRO A 40 8.91 -23.57 -13.71
C PRO A 40 9.49 -23.34 -15.12
N ASP A 41 8.64 -22.91 -16.06
CA ASP A 41 9.02 -22.50 -17.42
C ASP A 41 9.75 -21.15 -17.48
N ARG A 42 10.11 -20.58 -16.31
CA ARG A 42 10.67 -19.23 -16.15
C ARG A 42 9.75 -18.10 -16.62
N SER A 43 8.49 -18.42 -16.96
CA SER A 43 7.47 -17.40 -17.12
C SER A 43 7.12 -16.83 -15.74
N PHE A 44 6.73 -15.56 -15.71
CA PHE A 44 6.29 -14.93 -14.47
C PHE A 44 5.01 -14.12 -14.72
N HIS A 45 4.09 -14.18 -13.78
CA HIS A 45 2.88 -13.37 -13.74
C HIS A 45 2.95 -12.42 -12.56
N PHE A 46 2.43 -11.20 -12.71
CA PHE A 46 2.42 -10.22 -11.64
C PHE A 46 1.02 -9.66 -11.40
N GLU A 47 0.70 -9.49 -10.14
CA GLU A 47 -0.54 -8.88 -9.65
C GLU A 47 -0.16 -7.59 -8.91
N VAL A 48 -0.60 -6.45 -9.45
CA VAL A 48 -0.46 -5.15 -8.79
C VAL A 48 -1.57 -5.02 -7.77
N ARG A 49 -1.21 -4.71 -6.52
CA ARG A 49 -2.15 -4.55 -5.42
C ARG A 49 -2.34 -3.07 -5.09
N THR A 50 -3.37 -2.78 -4.30
CA THR A 50 -3.62 -1.42 -3.81
C THR A 50 -2.49 -0.97 -2.89
N PRO A 51 -2.31 0.35 -2.70
CA PRO A 51 -1.28 0.88 -1.81
C PRO A 51 -1.36 0.29 -0.40
N GLN A 52 -0.21 0.26 0.27
CA GLN A 52 -0.10 -0.20 1.66
C GLN A 52 -1.03 0.60 2.58
N THR A 53 -1.74 -0.07 3.50
CA THR A 53 -2.67 0.65 4.41
C THR A 53 -1.93 1.69 5.23
N SER A 54 -0.74 1.36 5.72
CA SER A 54 0.08 2.27 6.53
C SER A 54 0.42 3.54 5.75
N TRP A 55 0.72 3.42 4.46
CA TRP A 55 0.99 4.58 3.61
C TRP A 55 -0.26 5.44 3.41
N LEU A 56 -1.41 4.81 3.13
CA LEU A 56 -2.70 5.51 2.99
C LEU A 56 -3.09 6.23 4.28
N LEU A 57 -2.97 5.56 5.43
CA LEU A 57 -3.27 6.13 6.74
C LEU A 57 -2.33 7.30 7.08
N LEU A 58 -1.01 7.15 6.87
CA LEU A 58 -0.06 8.22 7.14
C LEU A 58 -0.29 9.45 6.24
N ASN A 59 -0.67 9.24 4.99
CA ASN A 59 -1.04 10.33 4.09
C ASN A 59 -2.35 11.01 4.50
N ALA A 60 -3.38 10.23 4.86
CA ALA A 60 -4.66 10.76 5.33
C ALA A 60 -4.54 11.51 6.67
N ALA A 61 -3.60 11.09 7.52
CA ALA A 61 -3.32 11.69 8.83
C ALA A 61 -2.40 12.92 8.77
N ASP A 62 -1.94 13.31 7.57
CA ASP A 62 -0.89 14.31 7.36
C ASP A 62 0.34 14.10 8.27
N ALA A 63 0.73 12.83 8.47
CA ALA A 63 1.78 12.46 9.42
C ALA A 63 3.15 13.09 9.07
N PRO A 64 4.01 13.34 10.08
CA PRO A 64 5.27 14.03 9.90
C PRO A 64 6.20 13.33 8.90
N MET A 65 6.94 14.14 8.15
CA MET A 65 7.91 13.64 7.19
C MET A 65 9.10 13.01 7.91
N GLY A 66 9.41 11.78 7.55
CA GLY A 66 10.57 11.04 8.03
C GLY A 66 11.74 11.12 7.07
N LYS A 67 12.68 10.19 7.26
CA LYS A 67 13.86 10.06 6.40
C LYS A 67 13.46 9.75 4.96
N LYS A 68 14.17 10.35 3.99
CA LYS A 68 13.98 10.12 2.55
C LYS A 68 12.63 10.58 1.99
N GLY A 69 12.02 11.62 2.57
CA GLY A 69 10.81 12.24 2.02
C GLY A 69 9.56 11.35 2.10
N ARG A 70 9.49 10.44 3.08
CA ARG A 70 8.32 9.58 3.31
C ARG A 70 7.72 9.92 4.67
N ARG A 71 6.39 9.99 4.76
CA ARG A 71 5.70 10.13 6.04
C ARG A 71 6.03 8.96 6.96
N LYS A 72 6.16 9.25 8.26
CA LYS A 72 6.57 8.28 9.28
C LYS A 72 5.51 8.20 10.36
N GLY A 73 5.21 6.98 10.82
CA GLY A 73 4.39 6.75 12.01
C GLY A 73 5.14 7.06 13.31
N ALA A 74 4.44 6.88 14.42
CA ALA A 74 4.99 7.12 15.76
C ALA A 74 6.18 6.20 16.04
N ALA A 75 7.20 6.71 16.75
CA ALA A 75 8.32 5.87 17.15
C ALA A 75 7.93 4.95 18.31
N ARG A 76 7.02 5.43 19.18
CA ARG A 76 6.43 4.67 20.29
C ARG A 76 4.90 4.69 20.22
N PRO A 77 4.29 3.85 19.35
CA PRO A 77 2.84 3.75 19.24
C PRO A 77 2.18 3.48 20.61
N GLY A 78 1.12 4.23 20.94
CA GLY A 78 0.42 4.13 22.23
C GLY A 78 0.87 5.15 23.28
N HIS A 79 2.07 5.70 23.14
CA HIS A 79 2.54 6.87 23.92
C HIS A 79 2.62 8.12 23.07
N GLU A 80 3.03 7.97 21.81
CA GLU A 80 3.14 9.03 20.83
C GLU A 80 2.03 8.91 19.78
N VAL A 81 1.48 10.05 19.35
CA VAL A 81 0.52 10.15 18.26
C VAL A 81 1.17 10.87 17.09
N ALA A 82 1.23 10.22 15.94
CA ALA A 82 1.81 10.76 14.70
C ALA A 82 0.79 11.52 13.83
N GLY A 83 -0.51 11.34 14.10
CA GLY A 83 -1.57 12.05 13.39
C GLY A 83 -2.95 11.52 13.78
N THR A 84 -3.99 12.18 13.27
CA THR A 84 -5.39 11.81 13.50
C THR A 84 -6.10 11.57 12.18
N VAL A 85 -7.01 10.60 12.14
CA VAL A 85 -7.79 10.24 10.95
C VAL A 85 -9.25 10.10 11.35
N SER A 86 -10.17 10.63 10.55
CA SER A 86 -11.60 10.46 10.80
C SER A 86 -12.12 9.11 10.28
N LEU A 87 -13.25 8.64 10.83
CA LEU A 87 -13.91 7.41 10.35
C LEU A 87 -14.27 7.46 8.85
N LYS A 88 -14.52 8.64 8.30
CA LYS A 88 -14.77 8.83 6.85
C LYS A 88 -13.59 8.37 6.00
N HIS A 89 -12.37 8.78 6.37
CA HIS A 89 -11.16 8.36 5.68
C HIS A 89 -10.90 6.86 5.83
N VAL A 90 -11.16 6.29 7.02
CA VAL A 90 -11.05 4.83 7.23
C VAL A 90 -11.96 4.07 6.27
N TYR A 91 -13.19 4.55 6.09
CA TYR A 91 -14.17 3.95 5.20
C TYR A 91 -13.77 4.06 3.72
N GLU A 92 -13.22 5.20 3.29
CA GLU A 92 -12.70 5.38 1.94
C GLU A 92 -11.51 4.45 1.67
N ILE A 93 -10.57 4.35 2.61
CA ILE A 93 -9.44 3.41 2.52
C ILE A 93 -9.97 1.97 2.44
N ALA A 94 -10.98 1.62 3.23
CA ALA A 94 -11.59 0.29 3.20
C ALA A 94 -12.20 -0.02 1.83
N LYS A 95 -12.92 0.91 1.22
CA LYS A 95 -13.47 0.77 -0.15
C LYS A 95 -12.38 0.55 -1.18
N VAL A 96 -11.32 1.35 -1.13
CA VAL A 96 -10.17 1.20 -2.04
C VAL A 96 -9.55 -0.18 -1.89
N LYS A 97 -9.38 -0.69 -0.66
CA LYS A 97 -8.81 -2.02 -0.45
C LYS A 97 -9.75 -3.15 -0.83
N GLN A 98 -11.06 -2.96 -0.66
CA GLN A 98 -12.07 -3.97 -1.00
C GLN A 98 -12.19 -4.18 -2.52
N SER A 99 -11.74 -3.23 -3.35
CA SER A 99 -11.69 -3.42 -4.81
C SER A 99 -10.71 -4.52 -5.24
N GLU A 100 -9.82 -4.97 -4.36
CA GLU A 100 -8.98 -6.13 -4.64
C GLU A 100 -9.78 -7.43 -4.56
N LEU A 101 -9.64 -8.28 -5.59
CA LEU A 101 -10.34 -9.57 -5.66
C LEU A 101 -10.12 -10.46 -4.41
N ARG A 102 -8.94 -10.40 -3.79
CA ARG A 102 -8.64 -11.19 -2.58
C ARG A 102 -9.33 -10.66 -1.30
N LEU A 103 -9.82 -9.42 -1.33
CA LEU A 103 -10.46 -8.74 -0.20
C LEU A 103 -11.95 -8.50 -0.43
N SER A 104 -12.46 -8.68 -1.66
CA SER A 104 -13.85 -8.42 -2.02
C SER A 104 -14.87 -9.27 -1.25
N GLY A 105 -14.47 -10.46 -0.78
CA GLY A 105 -15.30 -11.33 0.06
C GLY A 105 -15.39 -10.91 1.53
N LEU A 106 -14.58 -9.95 1.99
CA LEU A 106 -14.65 -9.46 3.36
C LEU A 106 -15.70 -8.35 3.50
N SER A 107 -16.44 -8.36 4.61
CA SER A 107 -17.37 -7.27 4.90
C SER A 107 -16.62 -5.95 5.06
N LEU A 108 -17.26 -4.86 4.62
CA LEU A 108 -16.67 -3.53 4.69
C LEU A 108 -16.41 -3.12 6.15
N GLU A 109 -17.29 -3.52 7.06
CA GLU A 109 -17.11 -3.32 8.50
C GLU A 109 -15.87 -4.05 9.04
N GLY A 110 -15.66 -5.31 8.62
CA GLY A 110 -14.48 -6.09 9.02
C GLY A 110 -13.17 -5.48 8.50
N LEU A 111 -13.20 -4.95 7.27
CA LEU A 111 -12.09 -4.20 6.69
C LEU A 111 -11.80 -2.91 7.47
N CYS A 112 -12.83 -2.12 7.79
CA CYS A 112 -12.70 -0.91 8.61
C CYS A 112 -12.09 -1.24 9.98
N LYS A 113 -12.58 -2.26 10.68
CA LYS A 113 -12.02 -2.72 11.97
C LYS A 113 -10.55 -3.09 11.86
N SER A 114 -10.17 -3.79 10.78
CA SER A 114 -8.78 -4.17 10.52
C SER A 114 -7.88 -2.95 10.28
N ILE A 115 -8.37 -1.95 9.55
CA ILE A 115 -7.65 -0.70 9.28
C ILE A 115 -7.49 0.13 10.56
N ILE A 116 -8.53 0.22 11.39
CA ILE A 116 -8.48 0.90 12.70
C ILE A 116 -7.44 0.25 13.61
N TYR A 117 -7.42 -1.09 13.66
CA TYR A 117 -6.42 -1.82 14.43
C TYR A 117 -5.00 -1.51 13.95
N GLN A 118 -4.80 -1.41 12.63
CA GLN A 118 -3.52 -1.03 12.05
C GLN A 118 -3.16 0.44 12.32
N ALA A 119 -4.12 1.37 12.35
CA ALA A 119 -3.87 2.76 12.71
C ALA A 119 -3.28 2.87 14.12
N ARG A 120 -3.81 2.08 15.07
CA ARG A 120 -3.29 2.01 16.44
C ARG A 120 -1.83 1.55 16.50
N SER A 121 -1.44 0.57 15.68
CA SER A 121 -0.07 0.03 15.69
C SER A 121 0.98 0.99 15.10
N ILE A 122 0.57 2.00 14.35
CA ILE A 122 1.46 3.04 13.79
C ILE A 122 1.33 4.39 14.52
N GLY A 123 0.55 4.43 15.60
CA GLY A 123 0.34 5.63 16.42
C GLY A 123 -0.52 6.69 15.74
N ILE A 124 -1.50 6.28 14.94
CA ILE A 124 -2.53 7.18 14.39
C ILE A 124 -3.79 7.02 15.24
N ASN A 125 -4.34 8.13 15.71
CA ASN A 125 -5.59 8.11 16.45
C ASN A 125 -6.78 8.23 15.50
N VAL A 126 -7.81 7.41 15.72
CA VAL A 126 -9.03 7.42 14.90
C VAL A 126 -10.11 8.18 15.66
N VAL A 127 -10.63 9.24 15.05
CA VAL A 127 -11.66 10.11 15.63
C VAL A 127 -12.98 9.88 14.91
N ALA A 128 -14.07 9.80 15.67
CA ALA A 128 -15.42 9.68 15.14
C ALA A 128 -15.94 11.01 14.60
#